data_AF-A0A2D0HMS0-F1
#
_entry.id   AF-A0A2D0HMS0-F1
#
_cell.length_a   1.000
_cell.length_b   1.000
_cell.length_c   1.000
_cell.angle_alpha   90.00
_cell.angle_beta   90.00
_cell.angle_gamma   90.00
#
_symmetry.space_group_name_H-M   'P 1'
#
loop_
_entity.id
_entity.type
_entity.pdbx_description
1 polymer ?
#
loop_
_entity_poly.entity_id
_entity_poly.type
_entity_poly.pdbx_seq_one_letter_code
_entity_poly.pdbx_strand_id
1 'polypeptide(L)' 'MKANPNCITITTSAADNLVKIAIADNGLGVADTTLTRLFDPFFTTKDVGKGSGLGLSIAQNLS' A
#
# COMPACT_ATOMS: atom_id res chain seq x y z
N MET A 1 9.63 27.57 6.08
CA MET A 1 9.22 26.15 6.13
C MET A 1 8.97 25.70 4.69
N LYS A 2 9.71 24.72 4.17
CA LYS A 2 9.46 24.21 2.81
C LYS A 2 8.13 23.47 2.81
N ALA A 3 7.31 23.67 1.78
CA ALA A 3 6.13 22.85 1.57
C ALA A 3 6.57 21.40 1.31
N ASN A 4 5.98 20.44 2.04
CA ASN A 4 6.11 19.02 1.76
C ASN A 4 4.75 18.53 1.20
N PRO A 5 4.49 18.69 -0.11
CA PRO A 5 3.22 18.30 -0.70
C PRO A 5 3.04 16.78 -0.63
N ASN A 6 1.80 16.32 -0.52
CA ASN A 6 1.49 14.89 -0.65
C ASN A 6 2.00 14.39 -2.01
N CYS A 7 2.79 13.32 -1.99
CA CYS A 7 3.45 12.76 -3.16
C CYS A 7 3.24 11.25 -3.19
N ILE A 8 2.84 10.75 -4.36
CA ILE A 8 2.87 9.32 -4.68
C ILE A 8 3.91 9.12 -5.77
N THR A 9 4.87 8.24 -5.54
CA THR A 9 5.91 7.85 -6.49
C THR A 9 5.60 6.45 -7.01
N ILE A 10 5.54 6.32 -8.33
CA ILE A 10 5.38 5.02 -9.01
C ILE A 10 6.67 4.78 -9.80
N THR A 11 7.33 3.67 -9.53
CA THR A 11 8.54 3.24 -10.24
C THR A 11 8.29 1.91 -10.92
N THR A 12 8.63 1.81 -12.19
CA THR A 12 8.62 0.55 -12.93
C THR A 12 10.04 0.16 -13.31
N SER A 13 10.31 -1.14 -13.31
CA SER A 13 11.59 -1.69 -13.77
C SER A 13 11.33 -3.06 -14.39
N ALA A 14 12.14 -3.43 -15.37
CA ALA A 14 12.12 -4.75 -15.98
C ALA A 14 13.43 -5.46 -15.62
N ALA A 15 13.34 -6.72 -15.22
CA ALA A 15 14.48 -7.60 -14.98
C ALA A 15 14.09 -9.02 -15.38
N ASP A 16 14.94 -9.66 -16.18
CA ASP A 16 14.67 -10.96 -16.79
C ASP A 16 13.31 -10.96 -17.52
N ASN A 17 12.43 -11.90 -17.19
CA ASN A 17 11.07 -12.04 -17.74
C ASN A 17 10.00 -11.44 -16.82
N LEU A 18 10.37 -10.54 -15.90
CA LEU A 18 9.47 -9.94 -14.93
C LEU A 18 9.45 -8.42 -15.03
N VAL A 19 8.29 -7.84 -14.76
CA VAL A 19 8.12 -6.41 -14.55
C VAL A 19 7.84 -6.17 -13.08
N LYS A 20 8.67 -5.35 -12.44
CA LYS A 20 8.46 -4.89 -11.06
C LYS A 20 7.83 -3.50 -11.08
N ILE A 21 6.72 -3.37 -10.36
CA ILE A 21 6.06 -2.10 -10.09
C ILE A 21 6.20 -1.81 -8.59
N ALA A 22 6.72 -0.64 -8.23
CA ALA A 22 6.83 -0.17 -6.86
C ALA A 22 6.01 1.12 -6.69
N ILE A 23 5.18 1.17 -5.65
CA ILE A 23 4.35 2.31 -5.29
C ILE A 23 4.80 2.78 -3.91
N ALA A 24 5.08 4.07 -3.75
CA ALA A 24 5.47 4.69 -2.50
C ALA A 24 4.74 6.03 -2.30
N ASP A 25 4.48 6.40 -1.06
CA ASP A 25 3.99 7.73 -0.68
C ASP A 25 4.87 8.35 0.40
N ASN A 26 4.73 9.67 0.62
CA ASN A 26 5.45 10.40 1.66
C ASN A 26 4.62 10.64 2.93
N GLY A 27 3.63 9.79 3.19
CA GLY A 27 2.81 9.81 4.39
C GLY A 27 3.53 9.25 5.62
N LEU A 28 2.76 8.99 6.68
CA LEU A 28 3.28 8.53 7.97
C LEU A 28 3.76 7.06 7.96
N GLY A 29 3.52 6.34 6.85
CA GLY A 29 3.81 4.91 6.74
C GLY A 29 2.82 4.03 7.52
N VAL A 30 3.23 2.78 7.72
CA VAL A 30 2.45 1.74 8.40
C VAL A 30 3.28 1.21 9.58
N ALA A 31 2.67 1.09 10.76
CA ALA A 31 3.34 0.56 11.94
C ALA A 31 3.68 -0.94 11.76
N ASP A 32 4.80 -1.39 12.33
CA ASP A 32 5.26 -2.79 12.21
C ASP A 32 4.21 -3.81 12.65
N THR A 33 3.46 -3.50 13.71
CA THR A 33 2.36 -4.34 14.21
C THR A 33 1.19 -4.48 13.24
N THR A 34 1.05 -3.55 12.30
CA THR A 34 0.01 -3.54 11.27
C THR A 34 0.42 -4.35 10.04
N LEU A 35 1.73 -4.45 9.76
CA LEU A 35 2.25 -5.13 8.56
C LEU A 35 1.83 -6.61 8.48
N THR A 36 1.75 -7.29 9.63
CA THR A 36 1.42 -8.73 9.71
C THR A 36 -0.01 -9.05 9.27
N ARG A 37 -0.92 -8.05 9.33
CA ARG A 37 -2.35 -8.19 9.02
C ARG A 37 -2.77 -7.43 7.78
N LEU A 38 -1.82 -6.77 7.11
CA LEU A 38 -2.10 -5.82 6.03
C LEU A 38 -2.87 -6.44 4.86
N PHE A 39 -2.70 -7.75 4.66
CA PHE A 39 -3.36 -8.52 3.61
C PHE A 39 -4.55 -9.35 4.10
N ASP A 40 -4.91 -9.28 5.38
CA ASP A 40 -6.10 -9.94 5.92
C ASP A 40 -7.36 -9.32 5.28
N PRO A 41 -8.31 -10.12 4.79
CA PRO A 41 -9.58 -9.60 4.30
C PRO A 41 -10.31 -8.78 5.38
N PHE A 42 -10.86 -7.64 4.98
CA PHE A 42 -11.59 -6.69 5.82
C PHE A 42 -10.76 -5.96 6.88
N PHE A 43 -9.45 -6.19 6.96
CA PHE A 43 -8.59 -5.43 7.86
C PHE A 43 -8.43 -3.98 7.40
N THR A 44 -8.58 -3.04 8.33
CA THR A 44 -8.42 -1.60 8.08
C THR A 44 -8.01 -0.88 9.36
N THR A 45 -7.14 0.12 9.23
CA THR A 45 -6.79 1.07 10.31
C THR A 45 -7.70 2.30 10.33
N LYS A 46 -8.59 2.44 9.34
CA LYS A 46 -9.57 3.53 9.24
C LYS A 46 -10.75 3.29 10.18
N ASP A 47 -11.40 4.38 10.58
CA ASP A 47 -12.64 4.35 11.35
C ASP A 47 -13.75 3.52 10.69
N VAL A 48 -14.70 3.08 11.51
CA VAL A 48 -15.86 2.30 11.08
C VAL A 48 -16.59 3.01 9.93
N GLY A 49 -16.82 2.27 8.84
CA GLY A 49 -17.50 2.78 7.64
C GLY A 49 -16.63 3.63 6.69
N LYS A 50 -15.33 3.81 6.95
CA LYS A 50 -14.43 4.61 6.09
C LYS A 50 -13.54 3.78 5.14
N GLY A 51 -13.70 2.46 5.12
CA GLY A 51 -12.99 1.57 4.20
C GLY A 51 -13.50 0.14 4.28
N SER A 52 -13.42 -0.59 3.17
CA SER A 52 -13.80 -2.02 3.12
C SER A 52 -12.73 -2.96 3.66
N GLY A 53 -11.46 -2.53 3.69
CA GLY A 53 -10.33 -3.39 4.04
C GLY A 53 -10.05 -4.52 3.03
N LEU A 54 -10.52 -4.39 1.78
CA LEU A 54 -10.39 -5.45 0.76
C LEU A 54 -9.31 -5.24 -0.30
N GLY A 55 -8.76 -4.02 -0.42
CA GLY A 55 -7.88 -3.68 -1.56
C GLY A 55 -6.61 -4.54 -1.62
N LEU A 56 -5.89 -4.64 -0.50
CA LEU A 56 -4.64 -5.39 -0.41
C LEU A 56 -4.86 -6.91 -0.48
N SER A 57 -5.91 -7.43 0.16
CA SER A 57 -6.25 -8.86 0.09
C SER A 57 -6.60 -9.30 -1.33
N ILE A 58 -7.30 -8.45 -2.11
CA ILE A 58 -7.59 -8.72 -3.53
C ILE A 58 -6.29 -8.70 -4.33
N ALA A 59 -5.43 -7.69 -4.14
CA ALA A 59 -4.17 -7.58 -4.86
C ALA A 59 -3.24 -8.79 -4.65
N GLN A 60 -3.21 -9.35 -3.43
CA GLN A 60 -2.46 -10.57 -3.13
C GLN A 60 -3.01 -11.81 -3.84
N ASN A 61 -4.32 -11.88 -4.07
CA ASN A 61 -4.98 -13.04 -4.70
C ASN A 61 -4.94 -13.01 -6.24
N LEU A 62 -4.41 -11.94 -6.86
CA LEU A 62 -4.28 -11.83 -8.32
C LEU A 62 -3.01 -12.50 -8.87
N SER A 63 -2.11 -12.97 -8.00
CA SER A 63 -0.87 -13.67 -8.36
C SER A 63 -1.00 -15.19 -8.30
#